data_AF-A0A329QRB9-F1
#
_entry.id   AF-A0A329QRB9-F1
#
_cell.length_a   1.000
_cell.length_b   1.000
_cell.length_c   1.000
_cell.angle_alpha   90.00
_cell.angle_beta   90.00
_cell.angle_gamma   90.00
#
_symmetry.space_group_name_H-M   'P 1'
#
loop_
_entity.id
_entity.type
_entity.pdbx_description
1 polymer ?
#
loop_
_entity_poly.entity_id
_entity_poly.type
_entity_poly.pdbx_seq_one_letter_code
_entity_poly.pdbx_strand_id
1 'polypeptide(L)'
;MDERQKNRKILKHPITRILLRRAKGEPVYNDELDDLQLPDKQRKALDEAFKLADGVLGRTGDDRIRALNKVHKAAEAILGSLPDTYETRDETMHRRAGIGDPDAVAWVRAQREHVNSIADAVDGTGAGPVADGGASSAEAASAARGGE
;
A
#
# COMPACT_ATOMS: atom_id res chain seq x y z
N MET A 1 2.20 -27.92 2.15
CA MET A 1 2.32 -26.57 1.57
C MET A 1 3.79 -26.35 1.25
N ASP A 2 4.15 -26.11 -0.01
CA ASP A 2 5.55 -25.97 -0.45
C ASP A 2 6.27 -24.80 0.23
N GLU A 3 7.54 -24.98 0.57
CA GLU A 3 8.39 -23.97 1.23
C GLU A 3 8.46 -22.64 0.44
N ARG A 4 8.41 -22.73 -0.90
CA ARG A 4 8.31 -21.56 -1.78
C ARG A 4 7.01 -20.77 -1.62
N GLN A 5 5.89 -21.44 -1.36
CA GLN A 5 4.62 -20.75 -1.10
C GLN A 5 4.63 -20.08 0.27
N LYS A 6 5.21 -20.74 1.29
CA LYS A 6 5.38 -20.18 2.63
C LYS A 6 6.24 -18.91 2.58
N ASN A 7 7.38 -18.94 1.89
CA ASN A 7 8.25 -17.77 1.74
C ASN A 7 7.58 -16.63 0.97
N ARG A 8 6.80 -16.93 -0.08
CA ARG A 8 6.03 -15.88 -0.79
C ARG A 8 4.96 -15.25 0.11
N LYS A 9 4.29 -16.02 0.97
CA LYS A 9 3.32 -15.48 1.93
C LYS A 9 4.00 -14.59 2.97
N ILE A 10 5.13 -15.03 3.53
CA ILE A 10 5.90 -14.26 4.52
C ILE A 10 6.37 -12.92 3.93
N LEU A 11 6.93 -12.92 2.72
CA LEU A 11 7.43 -11.70 2.08
C LEU A 11 6.32 -10.70 1.73
N LYS A 12 5.11 -11.20 1.46
CA LYS A 12 3.95 -10.35 1.17
C LYS A 12 3.23 -9.86 2.42
N HIS A 13 3.48 -10.47 3.58
CA HIS A 13 2.82 -10.11 4.81
C HIS A 13 3.16 -8.66 5.23
N PRO A 14 2.18 -7.87 5.70
CA PRO A 14 2.39 -6.46 6.03
C PRO A 14 3.50 -6.24 7.08
N ILE A 15 3.60 -7.09 8.11
CA ILE A 15 4.73 -7.09 9.08
C ILE A 15 6.10 -7.10 8.36
N THR A 16 6.31 -8.03 7.44
CA THR A 16 7.59 -8.16 6.72
C THR A 16 7.83 -6.95 5.83
N ARG A 17 6.79 -6.45 5.14
CA ARG A 17 6.89 -5.25 4.29
C ARG A 17 7.28 -4.02 5.10
N ILE A 18 6.66 -3.82 6.26
CA ILE A 18 6.93 -2.71 7.18
C ILE A 18 8.38 -2.78 7.68
N LEU A 19 8.84 -3.95 8.12
CA LEU A 19 10.21 -4.14 8.59
C LEU A 19 11.25 -3.89 7.48
N LEU A 20 10.97 -4.36 6.26
CA LEU A 20 11.86 -4.12 5.11
C LEU A 20 11.89 -2.65 4.67
N ARG A 21 10.74 -1.95 4.72
CA ARG A 21 10.66 -0.51 4.47
C ARG A 21 11.45 0.27 5.53
N ARG A 22 11.30 -0.10 6.80
CA ARG A 22 12.10 0.48 7.89
C ARG A 22 13.60 0.25 7.66
N ALA A 23 14.01 -0.95 7.25
CA ALA A 23 15.41 -1.26 6.95
C ALA A 23 15.99 -0.50 5.74
N LYS A 24 15.13 0.12 4.92
CA LYS A 24 15.51 1.06 3.85
C LYS A 24 15.52 2.52 4.31
N GLY A 25 15.10 2.80 5.54
CA GLY A 25 14.99 4.16 6.08
C GLY A 25 13.67 4.84 5.76
N GLU A 26 12.68 4.10 5.25
CA GLU A 26 11.36 4.66 5.00
C GLU A 26 10.59 4.83 6.33
N PRO A 27 9.80 5.91 6.47
CA PRO A 27 8.94 6.10 7.63
C PRO A 27 7.85 5.02 7.67
N VAL A 28 7.49 4.64 8.90
CA VAL A 28 6.39 3.73 9.22
C VAL A 28 5.44 4.50 10.11
N TYR A 29 4.17 4.57 9.72
CA TYR A 29 3.16 5.35 10.44
C TYR A 29 2.41 4.49 11.46
N ASN A 30 1.88 5.13 12.51
CA ASN A 30 1.15 4.41 13.56
C ASN A 30 -0.10 3.71 13.03
N ASP A 31 -0.83 4.33 12.10
CA ASP A 31 -2.00 3.71 11.47
C ASP A 31 -1.67 2.36 10.80
N GLU A 32 -0.50 2.26 10.15
CA GLU A 32 -0.04 1.01 9.54
C GLU A 32 0.23 -0.08 10.59
N LEU A 33 0.61 0.30 11.81
CA LEU A 33 0.86 -0.63 12.91
C LEU A 33 -0.44 -1.04 13.61
N ASP A 34 -1.40 -0.13 13.71
CA ASP A 34 -2.75 -0.41 14.22
C ASP A 34 -3.53 -1.35 13.29
N ASP A 35 -3.35 -1.22 11.98
CA ASP A 35 -3.94 -2.14 10.99
C ASP A 35 -3.46 -3.59 11.14
N LEU A 36 -2.28 -3.81 11.74
CA LEU A 36 -1.80 -5.16 12.01
C LEU A 36 -2.57 -5.86 13.13
N GLN A 37 -3.25 -5.14 14.03
CA GLN A 37 -3.97 -5.74 15.17
C GLN A 37 -3.13 -6.75 15.97
N LEU A 38 -1.82 -6.48 16.13
CA LEU A 38 -0.93 -7.39 16.83
C LEU A 38 -1.26 -7.46 18.33
N PRO A 39 -1.28 -8.67 18.93
CA PRO A 39 -1.33 -8.79 20.38
C PRO A 39 -0.06 -8.18 21.02
N ASP A 40 -0.16 -7.73 22.28
CA ASP A 40 0.91 -7.00 22.99
C ASP A 40 2.28 -7.68 22.91
N LYS A 41 2.32 -9.01 23.03
CA LYS A 41 3.57 -9.78 22.98
C LYS A 41 4.25 -9.65 21.60
N GLN A 42 3.47 -9.74 20.53
CA GLN A 42 3.94 -9.61 19.16
C GLN A 42 4.22 -8.14 18.80
N ARG A 43 3.48 -7.19 19.37
CA ARG A 43 3.77 -5.77 19.24
C ARG A 43 5.16 -5.45 19.81
N LYS A 44 5.48 -5.93 21.01
CA LYS A 44 6.82 -5.81 21.60
C LYS A 44 7.90 -6.48 20.74
N ALA A 45 7.62 -7.67 20.20
CA ALA A 45 8.55 -8.35 19.31
C ALA A 45 8.78 -7.55 17.99
N LEU A 46 7.75 -6.88 17.48
CA LEU A 46 7.86 -5.98 16.34
C LEU A 46 8.74 -4.76 16.65
N ASP A 47 8.58 -4.15 17.83
CA ASP A 47 9.45 -3.06 18.30
C ASP A 47 10.93 -3.48 18.37
N GLU A 48 11.23 -4.67 18.88
CA GLU A 48 12.60 -5.20 18.85
C GLU A 48 13.09 -5.46 17.41
N ALA A 49 12.20 -5.94 16.53
CA ALA A 49 12.52 -6.11 15.12
C ALA A 49 12.77 -4.78 14.39
N PHE A 50 12.15 -3.68 14.81
CA PHE A 50 12.46 -2.34 14.30
C PHE A 50 13.88 -1.91 14.62
N LYS A 51 14.38 -2.19 15.82
CA LYS A 51 15.78 -1.91 16.17
C LYS A 51 16.76 -2.68 15.28
N LEU A 52 16.42 -3.93 14.92
CA LEU A 52 17.19 -4.71 13.96
C LEU A 52 17.16 -4.09 12.56
N ALA A 53 16.00 -3.61 12.12
CA ALA A 53 15.81 -2.94 10.84
C ALA A 53 16.61 -1.63 10.77
N ASP A 54 16.55 -0.80 11.82
CA ASP A 54 17.35 0.41 11.96
C ASP A 54 18.86 0.10 11.90
N GLY A 55 19.27 -1.03 12.51
CA GLY A 55 20.63 -1.50 12.45
C GLY A 55 21.14 -1.88 11.04
N VAL A 56 20.26 -2.00 10.04
CA VAL A 56 20.64 -2.23 8.62
C VAL A 56 21.13 -0.94 7.97
N LEU A 57 20.67 0.22 8.43
CA LEU A 57 21.01 1.52 7.87
C LEU A 57 22.54 1.73 7.93
N GLY A 58 23.12 2.16 6.83
CA GLY A 58 24.57 2.36 6.70
C GLY A 58 25.40 1.09 6.48
N ARG A 59 24.81 -0.12 6.47
CA ARG A 59 25.51 -1.35 6.09
C ARG A 59 25.51 -1.56 4.59
N THR A 60 26.57 -2.16 4.06
CA THR A 60 26.73 -2.48 2.63
C THR A 60 27.20 -3.93 2.44
N GLY A 61 27.15 -4.42 1.20
CA GLY A 61 27.64 -5.76 0.83
C GLY A 61 27.04 -6.90 1.67
N ASP A 62 27.88 -7.84 2.06
CA ASP A 62 27.51 -9.05 2.81
C ASP A 62 26.96 -8.73 4.21
N ASP A 63 27.43 -7.66 4.85
CA ASP A 63 26.93 -7.24 6.16
C ASP A 63 25.49 -6.75 6.11
N ARG A 64 25.12 -6.09 5.01
CA ARG A 64 23.73 -5.71 4.76
C ARG A 64 22.86 -6.93 4.55
N ILE A 65 23.31 -7.90 3.74
CA ILE A 65 22.58 -9.14 3.47
C ILE A 65 22.36 -9.93 4.78
N ARG A 66 23.40 -10.05 5.61
CA ARG A 66 23.29 -10.71 6.93
C ARG A 66 22.32 -9.98 7.86
N ALA A 67 22.34 -8.65 7.87
CA ALA A 67 21.43 -7.86 8.70
C ALA A 67 19.97 -8.00 8.22
N LEU A 68 19.73 -7.94 6.90
CA LEU A 68 18.40 -8.18 6.32
C LEU A 68 17.89 -9.59 6.60
N ASN A 69 18.76 -10.60 6.57
CA ASN A 69 18.39 -11.97 6.96
C ASN A 69 17.96 -12.06 8.44
N LYS A 70 18.57 -11.28 9.34
CA LYS A 70 18.13 -11.21 10.74
C LYS A 70 16.75 -10.57 10.87
N VAL A 71 16.49 -9.48 10.13
CA VAL A 71 15.17 -8.84 10.07
C VAL A 71 14.12 -9.81 9.53
N HIS A 72 14.45 -10.56 8.47
CA HIS A 72 13.56 -11.57 7.91
C HIS A 72 13.21 -12.65 8.94
N LYS A 73 14.21 -13.22 9.62
CA LYS A 73 13.99 -14.22 10.67
C LYS A 73 13.17 -13.68 11.85
N ALA A 74 13.33 -12.41 12.20
CA ALA A 74 12.50 -11.78 13.23
C ALA A 74 11.05 -11.68 12.77
N ALA A 75 10.81 -11.29 11.51
CA ALA A 75 9.46 -11.30 10.94
C ALA A 75 8.84 -12.71 10.94
N GLU A 76 9.60 -13.73 10.53
CA GLU A 76 9.15 -15.12 10.58
C GLU A 76 8.78 -15.58 11.99
N ALA A 77 9.57 -15.21 12.99
CA ALA A 77 9.29 -15.56 14.39
C ALA A 77 8.03 -14.88 14.91
N ILE A 78 7.81 -13.61 14.57
CA ILE A 78 6.58 -12.88 14.91
C ILE A 78 5.39 -13.61 14.28
N LEU A 79 5.44 -13.87 12.98
CA LEU A 79 4.37 -14.53 12.23
C LEU A 79 4.07 -15.94 12.74
N GLY A 80 5.10 -16.73 13.00
CA GLY A 80 4.95 -18.09 13.53
C GLY A 80 4.40 -18.13 14.96
N SER A 81 4.39 -16.99 15.66
CA SER A 81 3.82 -16.89 17.01
C SER A 81 2.38 -16.37 17.02
N LEU A 82 1.83 -15.98 15.87
CA LEU A 82 0.45 -15.55 15.75
C LEU A 82 -0.48 -16.77 15.71
N PRO A 83 -1.71 -16.64 16.25
CA PRO A 83 -2.70 -17.71 16.13
C PRO A 83 -3.08 -17.94 14.67
N ASP A 84 -3.49 -19.15 14.30
CA ASP A 84 -3.94 -19.47 12.94
C ASP A 84 -5.17 -18.66 12.49
N THR A 85 -5.92 -18.12 13.45
CA THR A 85 -7.08 -17.24 13.24
C THR A 85 -6.72 -15.76 13.19
N TYR A 86 -5.43 -15.42 13.23
CA TYR A 86 -5.00 -14.03 13.13
C TYR A 86 -5.36 -13.48 11.75
N GLU A 87 -6.01 -12.33 11.75
CA GLU A 87 -6.33 -11.54 10.58
C GLU A 87 -5.90 -10.11 10.87
N THR A 88 -5.34 -9.44 9.87
CA THR A 88 -5.18 -7.99 9.92
C THR A 88 -6.54 -7.30 9.86
N ARG A 89 -6.57 -5.99 10.16
CA ARG A 89 -7.80 -5.20 10.01
C ARG A 89 -8.34 -5.24 8.59
N ASP A 90 -7.46 -5.10 7.61
CA ASP A 90 -7.80 -5.15 6.18
C ASP A 90 -8.45 -6.48 5.80
N GLU A 91 -7.84 -7.61 6.17
CA GLU A 91 -8.38 -8.96 5.93
C GLU A 91 -9.73 -9.16 6.61
N THR A 92 -9.86 -8.70 7.87
CA THR A 92 -11.10 -8.77 8.64
C THR A 92 -12.22 -7.99 7.95
N MET A 93 -11.95 -6.75 7.52
CA MET A 93 -12.93 -5.90 6.86
C MET A 93 -13.32 -6.46 5.50
N HIS A 94 -12.36 -6.96 4.72
CA HIS A 94 -12.67 -7.61 3.44
C HIS A 94 -13.53 -8.87 3.60
N ARG A 95 -13.24 -9.71 4.61
CA ARG A 95 -14.06 -10.90 4.92
C ARG A 95 -15.48 -10.50 5.35
N ARG A 96 -15.61 -9.52 6.25
CA ARG A 96 -16.92 -8.99 6.69
C ARG A 96 -17.72 -8.35 5.56
N ALA A 97 -17.06 -7.60 4.68
CA ALA A 97 -17.68 -7.04 3.50
C ALA A 97 -18.19 -8.14 2.55
N GLY A 98 -17.43 -9.23 2.40
CA GLY A 98 -17.82 -10.39 1.59
C GLY A 98 -19.09 -11.11 2.06
N ILE A 99 -19.43 -11.00 3.35
CA ILE A 99 -20.69 -11.52 3.92
C ILE A 99 -21.80 -10.46 4.03
N GLY A 100 -21.56 -9.24 3.53
CA GLY A 100 -22.56 -8.17 3.48
C GLY A 100 -22.68 -7.30 4.73
N ASP A 101 -21.68 -7.29 5.61
CA ASP A 101 -21.65 -6.39 6.76
C ASP A 101 -21.59 -4.91 6.28
N PRO A 102 -22.57 -4.06 6.65
CA PRO A 102 -22.72 -2.72 6.06
C PRO A 102 -21.54 -1.79 6.38
N ASP A 103 -21.01 -1.84 7.61
CA ASP A 103 -19.87 -1.04 8.02
C ASP A 103 -18.60 -1.45 7.26
N ALA A 104 -18.37 -2.75 7.12
CA ALA A 104 -17.22 -3.26 6.37
C ALA A 104 -17.33 -2.98 4.86
N VAL A 105 -18.52 -3.07 4.27
CA VAL A 105 -18.76 -2.70 2.86
C VAL A 105 -18.46 -1.22 2.63
N ALA A 106 -18.92 -0.34 3.53
CA ALA A 106 -18.63 1.09 3.44
C ALA A 106 -17.12 1.37 3.55
N TRP A 107 -16.44 0.71 4.49
CA TRP A 107 -14.99 0.83 4.66
C TRP A 107 -14.21 0.40 3.40
N VAL A 108 -14.53 -0.78 2.83
CA VAL A 108 -13.87 -1.28 1.61
C VAL A 108 -14.16 -0.38 0.40
N ARG A 109 -15.37 0.18 0.30
CA ARG A 109 -15.71 1.14 -0.77
C ARG A 109 -14.90 2.43 -0.65
N ALA A 110 -14.83 3.01 0.55
CA ALA A 110 -14.06 4.22 0.81
C ALA A 110 -12.57 4.02 0.46
N GLN A 111 -11.99 2.85 0.79
CA GLN A 111 -10.61 2.51 0.44
C GLN A 111 -10.41 2.45 -1.09
N ARG A 112 -11.36 1.88 -1.84
CA ARG A 112 -11.33 1.85 -3.32
C ARG A 112 -11.47 3.24 -3.93
N GLU A 113 -12.37 4.07 -3.40
CA GLU A 113 -12.55 5.45 -3.85
C GLU A 113 -11.29 6.29 -3.62
N HIS A 114 -10.61 6.09 -2.49
CA HIS A 114 -9.34 6.74 -2.22
C HIS A 114 -8.24 6.34 -3.22
N VAL A 115 -8.12 5.04 -3.51
CA VAL A 115 -7.17 4.54 -4.53
C VAL A 115 -7.48 5.11 -5.92
N ASN A 116 -8.75 5.13 -6.31
CA ASN A 116 -9.17 5.70 -7.58
C ASN A 116 -8.88 7.21 -7.66
N SER A 117 -9.09 7.95 -6.58
CA SER A 117 -8.77 9.38 -6.52
C SER A 117 -7.27 9.65 -6.64
N ILE A 118 -6.42 8.81 -6.05
CA ILE A 118 -4.97 8.93 -6.21
C ILE A 118 -4.56 8.59 -7.64
N ALA A 119 -5.13 7.52 -8.22
CA ALA A 119 -4.86 7.14 -9.60
C ALA A 119 -5.23 8.27 -10.57
N ASP A 120 -6.41 8.86 -10.40
CA ASP A 120 -6.87 10.01 -11.18
C ASP A 120 -5.96 11.24 -11.01
N ALA A 121 -5.47 11.51 -9.79
CA ALA A 121 -4.52 12.60 -9.55
C ALA A 121 -3.14 12.36 -10.19
N VAL A 122 -2.66 11.11 -10.21
CA VAL A 122 -1.40 10.73 -10.84
C VAL A 122 -1.52 10.76 -12.37
N ASP A 123 -2.62 10.25 -12.94
CA ASP A 123 -2.90 10.29 -14.37
C ASP A 123 -3.21 11.73 -14.85
N GLY A 124 -3.83 12.56 -14.00
CA GLY A 124 -4.13 13.97 -14.25
C GLY A 124 -2.93 14.91 -14.25
N THR A 125 -1.73 14.45 -13.87
CA THR A 125 -0.49 15.24 -13.93
C THR A 125 0.26 15.08 -15.28
N GLY A 126 -0.35 14.40 -16.26
CA GLY A 126 0.29 14.03 -17.54
C GLY A 126 -0.41 14.49 -18.83
N ALA A 127 -1.38 15.41 -18.79
CA ALA A 127 -1.97 15.98 -20.00
C ALA A 127 -2.19 17.48 -19.85
N GLY A 128 -1.15 18.27 -20.12
CA GLY A 128 -1.37 19.63 -20.60
C GLY A 128 -2.29 19.56 -21.83
N PRO A 129 -3.23 20.49 -22.02
CA PRO A 129 -4.10 20.47 -23.19
C PRO A 129 -3.23 20.51 -24.44
N VAL A 130 -3.15 19.38 -25.15
CA VAL A 130 -2.69 19.36 -26.54
C VAL A 130 -3.74 20.11 -27.34
N ALA A 131 -3.49 21.40 -27.55
CA ALA A 131 -4.16 22.16 -28.59
C ALA A 131 -3.70 21.59 -29.94
N ASP A 132 -4.34 20.51 -30.38
CA ASP A 132 -4.18 19.99 -31.73
C ASP A 132 -5.13 20.75 -32.67
N GLY A 133 -4.51 21.59 -33.50
CA GLY A 133 -4.79 21.72 -34.93
C GLY A 133 -6.22 21.97 -35.41
N GLY A 134 -6.46 23.18 -35.92
CA GLY A 134 -7.68 23.45 -36.70
C GLY A 134 -7.65 24.74 -37.51
N ALA A 135 -6.59 25.01 -38.28
CA ALA A 135 -6.69 25.96 -39.38
C ALA A 135 -7.23 25.21 -40.62
N SER A 136 -8.45 25.55 -41.08
CA SER A 136 -8.73 25.94 -42.48
C SER A 136 -10.24 26.00 -42.76
N SER A 137 -10.68 27.21 -43.14
CA SER A 137 -11.56 27.56 -44.26
C SER A 137 -12.99 26.99 -44.41
N ALA A 138 -13.89 27.98 -44.59
CA ALA A 138 -15.00 28.04 -45.55
C ALA A 138 -16.44 27.85 -45.01
N GLU A 139 -17.15 28.99 -45.08
CA GLU A 139 -18.54 29.19 -45.51
C GLU A 139 -19.68 28.34 -44.92
N ALA A 140 -20.63 29.03 -44.26
CA ALA A 140 -21.95 29.24 -44.86
C ALA A 140 -22.71 30.38 -44.15
N ALA A 141 -23.34 31.20 -44.99
CA ALA A 141 -24.15 32.37 -44.66
C ALA A 141 -25.45 32.04 -43.89
N SER A 142 -25.92 32.98 -43.07
CA SER A 142 -27.12 33.79 -43.38
C SER A 142 -27.67 34.57 -42.18
N ALA A 143 -28.24 35.74 -42.51
CA ALA A 143 -29.23 36.53 -41.78
C ALA A 143 -28.73 37.59 -40.77
N ALA A 144 -28.76 38.87 -41.19
CA ALA A 144 -29.77 39.82 -40.71
C ALA A 144 -29.81 41.08 -41.58
N ARG A 145 -31.02 41.44 -42.04
CA ARG A 145 -31.38 42.74 -42.61
C ARG A 145 -31.49 43.79 -41.49
N GLY A 146 -31.18 45.05 -41.77
CA GLY A 146 -31.83 46.20 -41.11
C GLY A 146 -30.95 47.44 -40.89
N GLY A 147 -31.29 48.53 -41.60
CA GLY A 147 -30.82 49.92 -41.38
C GLY A 147 -29.77 50.35 -42.39
N GLU A 148 -29.96 51.33 -43.27
CA GLU A 148 -30.99 52.37 -43.48
C GLU A 148 -31.14 52.65 -44.98
#